data_AF-A0A6N7C0R9-F1
#
_entry.id   AF-A0A6N7C0R9-F1
#
_cell.length_a   1.000
_cell.length_b   1.000
_cell.length_c   1.000
_cell.angle_alpha   90.00
_cell.angle_beta   90.00
_cell.angle_gamma   90.00
#
_symmetry.space_group_name_H-M   'P 1'
#
loop_
_entity.id
_entity.type
_entity.pdbx_description
1 polymer ?
#
loop_
_entity_poly.entity_id
_entity_poly.type
_entity_poly.pdbx_seq_one_letter_code
_entity_poly.pdbx_strand_id
1 'polypeptide(L)'
;MTDNIDLTHQQERAFQPQKLSAPRDFIIPNIINDNKDEKPLMLEIGAGKGKHALSFAAQNPDKHLIAIERTRNKFEAFSKLATLQNLSNLDAIHADAIAWTVHAIKPNSLAKIYILYPNPEQHNPNQQWLNMPFSEFLLSRLQVGGEVILVTNIESYMDNAEHQATKVWCLPSTRSRVPATSQRTHFEVKYLARQEVCWELSIRKPKWYKTRFDDWQVSAISEK
;
A
#
# COMPACT_ATOMS: atom_id res chain seq x y z
N MET A 1 -12.05 10.91 -23.12
CA MET A 1 -11.04 11.92 -22.79
C MET A 1 -9.76 11.20 -22.38
N THR A 2 -9.06 10.63 -23.35
CA THR A 2 -7.73 10.00 -23.17
C THR A 2 -6.87 10.45 -24.34
N ASP A 3 -6.84 11.75 -24.58
CA ASP A 3 -6.03 12.34 -25.63
C ASP A 3 -4.65 12.65 -25.01
N ASN A 4 -3.65 11.87 -25.43
CA ASN A 4 -2.20 12.09 -25.26
C ASN A 4 -1.70 12.49 -23.86
N ILE A 5 -1.81 11.60 -22.87
CA ILE A 5 -0.92 11.66 -21.71
C ILE A 5 0.32 10.84 -22.04
N ASP A 6 1.50 11.48 -22.09
CA ASP A 6 2.79 10.78 -22.13
C ASP A 6 3.03 10.12 -20.77
N LEU A 7 2.65 8.84 -20.69
CA LEU A 7 2.85 8.01 -19.51
C LEU A 7 4.30 7.58 -19.42
N THR A 8 4.79 7.43 -18.19
CA THR A 8 6.17 7.00 -17.93
C THR A 8 6.30 5.50 -17.74
N HIS A 9 5.23 4.75 -18.01
CA HIS A 9 5.15 3.30 -17.85
C HIS A 9 4.44 2.65 -19.05
N GLN A 10 4.59 1.33 -19.18
CA GLN A 10 4.07 0.53 -20.28
C GLN A 10 2.72 -0.15 -19.99
N GLN A 11 2.11 0.09 -18.82
CA GLN A 11 0.81 -0.49 -18.49
C GLN A 11 -0.31 0.01 -19.41
N GLU A 12 -0.82 -0.89 -20.27
CA GLU A 12 -1.88 -0.60 -21.24
C GLU A 12 -3.27 -0.59 -20.59
N ARG A 13 -3.59 -1.62 -19.79
CA ARG A 13 -4.92 -1.75 -19.19
C ARG A 13 -5.07 -0.75 -18.05
N ALA A 14 -5.91 0.26 -18.27
CA ALA A 14 -6.26 1.25 -17.26
C ALA A 14 -7.21 0.66 -16.18
N PHE A 15 -6.97 1.08 -14.94
CA PHE A 15 -7.90 0.85 -13.84
C PHE A 15 -9.16 1.73 -13.99
N GLN A 16 -10.30 1.25 -13.49
CA GLN A 16 -11.60 1.95 -13.62
C GLN A 16 -12.13 2.34 -12.24
N PRO A 17 -11.52 3.34 -11.56
CA PRO A 17 -11.89 3.75 -10.20
C PRO A 17 -13.36 4.17 -10.08
N GLN A 18 -13.94 4.78 -11.12
CA GLN A 18 -15.34 5.19 -11.18
C GLN A 18 -16.35 4.04 -11.03
N LYS A 19 -15.92 2.78 -11.20
CA LYS A 19 -16.80 1.61 -11.02
C LYS A 19 -16.83 1.11 -9.57
N LEU A 20 -16.01 1.65 -8.68
CA LEU A 20 -15.96 1.23 -7.29
C LEU A 20 -16.82 2.13 -6.43
N SER A 21 -17.74 1.54 -5.68
CA SER A 21 -18.45 2.23 -4.61
C SER A 21 -17.56 2.39 -3.38
N ALA A 22 -17.85 3.40 -2.56
CA ALA A 22 -17.21 3.53 -1.27
C ALA A 22 -17.49 2.29 -0.40
N PRO A 23 -16.55 1.87 0.46
CA PRO A 23 -16.80 0.83 1.45
C PRO A 23 -18.03 1.11 2.31
N ARG A 24 -18.61 0.07 2.92
CA ARG A 24 -19.62 0.27 3.97
C ARG A 24 -19.00 1.00 5.15
N ASP A 25 -19.78 1.88 5.78
CA ASP A 25 -19.34 2.67 6.94
C ASP A 25 -18.05 3.45 6.65
N PHE A 26 -17.93 3.96 5.41
CA PHE A 26 -16.73 4.63 4.94
C PHE A 26 -16.44 5.89 5.76
N ILE A 27 -15.30 5.86 6.44
CA ILE A 27 -14.77 6.97 7.23
C ILE A 27 -13.39 7.32 6.67
N ILE A 28 -13.18 8.61 6.46
CA ILE A 28 -11.87 9.18 6.12
C ILE A 28 -11.26 9.70 7.42
N PRO A 29 -10.11 9.15 7.88
CA PRO A 29 -9.37 9.70 9.00
C PRO A 29 -9.08 11.19 8.83
N ASN A 30 -9.23 11.94 9.92
CA ASN A 30 -9.05 13.40 9.91
C ASN A 30 -7.67 13.81 9.35
N ILE A 31 -6.63 13.01 9.60
CA ILE A 31 -5.27 13.27 9.12
C ILE A 31 -5.18 13.44 7.58
N ILE A 32 -6.08 12.82 6.81
CA ILE A 32 -6.11 12.97 5.34
C ILE A 32 -6.59 14.36 4.91
N ASN A 33 -7.47 14.96 5.71
CA ASN A 33 -8.12 16.23 5.39
C ASN A 33 -7.47 17.42 6.11
N ASP A 34 -6.96 17.21 7.32
CA ASP A 34 -6.41 18.23 8.21
C ASP A 34 -5.11 17.73 8.87
N ASN A 35 -4.05 17.59 8.08
CA ASN A 35 -2.72 17.21 8.57
C ASN A 35 -1.97 18.43 9.11
N LYS A 36 -2.40 18.98 10.25
CA LYS A 36 -1.83 20.21 10.84
C LYS A 36 -0.35 20.14 11.15
N ASP A 37 0.12 18.95 11.51
CA ASP A 37 1.50 18.70 11.90
C ASP A 37 2.39 18.32 10.70
N GLU A 38 1.85 18.33 9.48
CA GLU A 38 2.54 17.92 8.23
C GLU A 38 3.24 16.55 8.34
N LYS A 39 2.68 15.63 9.14
CA LYS A 39 3.28 14.31 9.36
C LYS A 39 3.33 13.54 8.04
N PRO A 40 4.46 12.92 7.69
CA PRO A 40 4.52 12.04 6.53
C PRO A 40 3.50 10.91 6.71
N LEU A 41 2.66 10.70 5.68
CA LEU A 41 1.60 9.69 5.72
C LEU A 41 2.09 8.37 5.14
N MET A 42 1.77 7.28 5.84
CA MET A 42 2.02 5.92 5.38
C MET A 42 0.71 5.16 5.22
N LEU A 43 0.71 4.23 4.28
CA LEU A 43 -0.38 3.28 4.08
C LEU A 43 0.16 1.87 4.22
N GLU A 44 -0.45 1.05 5.08
CA GLU A 44 -0.22 -0.39 5.12
C GLU A 44 -1.46 -1.12 4.61
N ILE A 45 -1.26 -1.95 3.58
CA ILE A 45 -2.33 -2.75 2.98
C ILE A 45 -2.21 -4.20 3.45
N GLY A 46 -3.24 -4.69 4.12
CA GLY A 46 -3.27 -6.05 4.65
C GLY A 46 -2.53 -6.18 5.98
N ALA A 47 -2.84 -5.30 6.95
CA ALA A 47 -2.16 -5.21 8.24
C ALA A 47 -2.28 -6.48 9.11
N GLY A 48 -3.19 -7.40 8.77
CA GLY A 48 -3.43 -8.63 9.49
C GLY A 48 -3.84 -8.34 10.93
N LYS A 49 -3.10 -8.91 11.89
CA LYS A 49 -3.32 -8.67 13.33
C LYS A 49 -2.60 -7.42 13.85
N GLY A 50 -2.04 -6.59 12.97
CA GLY A 50 -1.50 -5.27 13.31
C GLY A 50 -0.08 -5.24 13.88
N LYS A 51 0.67 -6.35 13.88
CA LYS A 51 2.01 -6.39 14.51
C LYS A 51 2.97 -5.34 13.95
N HIS A 52 3.03 -5.20 12.62
CA HIS A 52 3.85 -4.16 12.00
C HIS A 52 3.29 -2.79 12.31
N ALA A 53 2.01 -2.56 12.03
CA ALA A 53 1.36 -1.27 12.24
C ALA A 53 1.53 -0.69 13.65
N LEU A 54 1.30 -1.50 14.69
CA LEU A 54 1.45 -1.09 16.09
C LEU A 54 2.91 -0.75 16.42
N SER A 55 3.84 -1.62 16.02
CA SER A 55 5.27 -1.41 16.27
C SER A 55 5.80 -0.19 15.52
N PHE A 56 5.36 0.02 14.28
CA PHE A 56 5.73 1.16 13.45
C PHE A 56 5.27 2.47 14.11
N ALA A 57 3.99 2.56 14.47
CA ALA A 57 3.41 3.75 15.05
C ALA A 57 4.09 4.11 16.39
N ALA A 58 4.35 3.12 17.24
CA ALA A 58 5.06 3.33 18.51
C ALA A 58 6.52 3.83 18.31
N GLN A 59 7.20 3.39 17.25
CA GLN A 59 8.60 3.75 16.97
C GLN A 59 8.76 5.04 16.16
N ASN A 60 7.69 5.53 15.53
CA ASN A 60 7.73 6.67 14.63
C ASN A 60 6.62 7.69 14.97
N PRO A 61 6.66 8.35 16.14
CA PRO A 61 5.63 9.29 16.56
C PRO A 61 5.51 10.54 15.66
N ASP A 62 6.56 10.83 14.89
CA ASP A 62 6.67 11.87 13.87
C ASP A 62 5.96 11.52 12.55
N LYS A 63 5.48 10.29 12.42
CA LYS A 63 4.85 9.74 11.22
C LYS A 63 3.45 9.26 11.52
N HIS A 64 2.57 9.26 10.52
CA HIS A 64 1.20 8.78 10.70
C HIS A 64 0.91 7.59 9.79
N LEU A 65 0.52 6.46 10.37
CA LEU A 65 0.22 5.25 9.64
C LEU A 65 -1.29 5.03 9.54
N ILE A 66 -1.76 4.77 8.33
CA ILE A 66 -3.10 4.25 8.06
C ILE A 66 -2.95 2.78 7.69
N ALA A 67 -3.53 1.89 8.47
CA ALA A 67 -3.38 0.45 8.32
C ALA A 67 -4.72 -0.21 8.01
N ILE A 68 -4.86 -0.77 6.81
CA ILE A 68 -6.09 -1.39 6.33
C ILE A 68 -6.01 -2.90 6.45
N GLU A 69 -7.04 -3.52 7.03
CA GLU A 69 -7.22 -4.97 7.01
C GLU A 69 -8.64 -5.32 6.54
N ARG A 70 -8.75 -6.25 5.59
CA ARG A 70 -10.04 -6.67 5.03
C ARG A 70 -10.71 -7.79 5.84
N THR A 71 -9.93 -8.65 6.48
CA THR A 71 -10.46 -9.82 7.20
C THR A 71 -10.94 -9.39 8.58
N ARG A 72 -12.26 -9.39 8.80
CA ARG A 72 -12.91 -8.94 10.05
C ARG A 72 -12.26 -9.47 11.32
N ASN A 73 -12.03 -10.77 11.44
CA ASN A 73 -11.46 -11.37 12.64
C ASN A 73 -10.01 -10.91 12.93
N LYS A 74 -9.21 -10.65 11.89
CA LYS A 74 -7.86 -10.10 12.03
C LYS A 74 -7.93 -8.63 12.41
N PHE A 75 -8.81 -7.88 11.75
CA PHE A 75 -9.06 -6.47 12.07
C PHE A 75 -9.51 -6.28 13.51
N GLU A 76 -10.45 -7.08 14.02
CA GLU A 76 -10.93 -6.96 15.41
C GLU A 76 -9.80 -7.20 16.42
N ALA A 77 -8.92 -8.17 16.17
CA ALA A 77 -7.74 -8.39 16.99
C ALA A 77 -6.75 -7.20 16.92
N PHE A 78 -6.53 -6.66 15.73
CA PHE A 78 -5.70 -5.48 15.51
C PHE A 78 -6.27 -4.25 16.22
N SER A 79 -7.52 -3.89 15.94
CA SER A 79 -8.21 -2.72 16.47
C SER A 79 -8.25 -2.74 18.00
N LYS A 80 -8.53 -3.90 18.62
CA LYS A 80 -8.47 -4.05 20.08
C LYS A 80 -7.10 -3.66 20.64
N LEU A 81 -6.01 -4.11 20.02
CA LEU A 81 -4.65 -3.76 20.45
C LEU A 81 -4.33 -2.29 20.20
N ALA A 82 -4.76 -1.72 19.07
CA ALA A 82 -4.57 -0.32 18.75
C ALA A 82 -5.27 0.59 19.79
N THR A 83 -6.51 0.27 20.16
CA THR A 83 -7.24 0.98 21.22
C THR A 83 -6.54 0.87 22.57
N LEU A 84 -6.05 -0.31 22.94
CA LEU A 84 -5.34 -0.50 24.21
C LEU A 84 -4.02 0.28 24.28
N GLN A 85 -3.30 0.41 23.17
CA GLN A 85 -2.04 1.16 23.11
C GLN A 85 -2.27 2.68 22.96
N ASN A 86 -3.48 3.10 22.57
CA ASN A 86 -3.89 4.49 22.43
C ASN A 86 -2.90 5.33 21.59
N LEU A 87 -2.44 4.76 20.47
CA LEU A 87 -1.49 5.42 19.58
C LEU A 87 -2.22 6.45 18.71
N SER A 88 -1.93 7.74 18.93
CA SER A 88 -2.60 8.83 18.22
C SER A 88 -2.16 8.99 16.76
N ASN A 89 -1.10 8.29 16.35
CA ASN A 89 -0.52 8.33 15.01
C ASN A 89 -0.80 7.07 14.18
N LEU A 90 -1.88 6.36 14.53
CA LEU A 90 -2.30 5.12 13.87
C LEU A 90 -3.82 5.10 13.65
N ASP A 91 -4.25 5.01 12.40
CA ASP A 91 -5.63 4.72 12.04
C ASP A 91 -5.76 3.26 11.58
N ALA A 92 -6.54 2.47 12.34
CA ALA A 92 -6.89 1.10 11.97
C ALA A 92 -8.21 1.08 11.18
N ILE A 93 -8.17 0.59 9.94
CA ILE A 93 -9.31 0.62 9.01
C ILE A 93 -9.74 -0.80 8.61
N HIS A 94 -11.03 -1.09 8.75
CA HIS A 94 -11.64 -2.33 8.25
C HIS A 94 -12.31 -2.10 6.90
N ALA A 95 -11.60 -2.40 5.81
CA ALA A 95 -12.13 -2.18 4.47
C ALA A 95 -11.44 -3.06 3.42
N ASP A 96 -12.04 -3.10 2.23
CA ASP A 96 -11.29 -3.47 1.03
C ASP A 96 -10.33 -2.32 0.69
N ALA A 97 -9.03 -2.60 0.66
CA ALA A 97 -8.00 -1.58 0.50
C ALA A 97 -8.05 -0.88 -0.87
N ILE A 98 -8.46 -1.58 -1.93
CA ILE A 98 -8.57 -1.00 -3.27
C ILE A 98 -9.69 0.04 -3.26
N ALA A 99 -10.89 -0.36 -2.85
CA ALA A 99 -12.03 0.56 -2.75
C ALA A 99 -11.69 1.73 -1.80
N TRP A 100 -11.25 1.43 -0.57
CA TRP A 100 -10.97 2.49 0.40
C TRP A 100 -9.92 3.49 -0.10
N THR A 101 -8.84 3.05 -0.74
CA THR A 101 -7.80 3.95 -1.27
C THR A 101 -8.34 4.88 -2.35
N VAL A 102 -9.22 4.38 -3.23
CA VAL A 102 -9.84 5.18 -4.30
C VAL A 102 -10.65 6.35 -3.75
N HIS A 103 -11.37 6.10 -2.64
CA HIS A 103 -12.26 7.09 -2.05
C HIS A 103 -11.60 7.94 -0.96
N ALA A 104 -10.47 7.51 -0.38
CA ALA A 104 -9.86 8.22 0.75
C ALA A 104 -8.59 8.99 0.39
N ILE A 105 -7.72 8.44 -0.47
CA ILE A 105 -6.35 8.95 -0.58
C ILE A 105 -6.21 9.92 -1.77
N LYS A 106 -5.71 11.11 -1.46
CA LYS A 106 -5.43 12.18 -2.44
C LYS A 106 -4.18 11.85 -3.27
N PRO A 107 -4.07 12.34 -4.52
CA PRO A 107 -2.84 12.19 -5.29
C PRO A 107 -1.65 12.79 -4.53
N ASN A 108 -0.45 12.24 -4.75
CA ASN A 108 0.81 12.77 -4.24
C ASN A 108 0.84 13.04 -2.72
N SER A 109 0.16 12.24 -1.91
CA SER A 109 0.00 12.47 -0.46
C SER A 109 0.68 11.43 0.44
N LEU A 110 1.00 10.25 -0.08
CA LEU A 110 1.63 9.17 0.69
C LEU A 110 3.15 9.21 0.56
N ALA A 111 3.85 9.20 1.69
CA ALA A 111 5.30 9.08 1.76
C ALA A 111 5.77 7.62 1.56
N LYS A 112 5.00 6.65 2.07
CA LYS A 112 5.34 5.23 1.98
C LYS A 112 4.11 4.33 1.94
N ILE A 113 4.20 3.25 1.18
CA ILE A 113 3.17 2.21 1.09
C ILE A 113 3.80 0.86 1.44
N TYR A 114 3.19 0.13 2.35
CA TYR A 114 3.60 -1.20 2.78
C TYR A 114 2.62 -2.25 2.26
N ILE A 115 3.16 -3.26 1.57
CA ILE A 115 2.46 -4.45 1.11
C ILE A 115 3.25 -5.65 1.63
N LEU A 116 2.94 -6.07 2.86
CA LEU A 116 3.75 -7.04 3.59
C LEU A 116 3.10 -8.43 3.55
N TYR A 117 3.80 -9.39 2.96
CA TYR A 117 3.35 -10.77 2.79
C TYR A 117 1.95 -10.90 2.15
N PRO A 118 1.72 -10.24 0.99
CA PRO A 118 0.49 -10.48 0.22
C PRO A 118 0.39 -11.95 -0.15
N ASN A 119 -0.83 -12.49 -0.11
CA ASN A 119 -1.10 -13.91 -0.39
C ASN A 119 -1.99 -14.06 -1.65
N PRO A 120 -1.44 -13.82 -2.85
CA PRO A 120 -2.15 -14.07 -4.09
C PRO A 120 -2.37 -15.57 -4.29
N GLU A 121 -3.45 -15.95 -4.97
CA GLU A 121 -3.60 -17.32 -5.46
C GLU A 121 -2.46 -17.70 -6.42
N GLN A 122 -1.84 -18.85 -6.21
CA GLN A 122 -0.62 -19.28 -6.93
C GLN A 122 -0.79 -19.32 -8.45
N HIS A 123 -1.99 -19.67 -8.93
CA HIS A 123 -2.31 -19.77 -10.36
C HIS A 123 -3.01 -18.54 -10.93
N ASN A 124 -3.14 -17.46 -10.15
CA ASN A 124 -3.78 -16.23 -10.58
C ASN A 124 -2.82 -15.04 -10.41
N PRO A 125 -1.87 -14.87 -11.36
CA PRO A 125 -0.90 -13.78 -11.29
C PRO A 125 -1.57 -12.40 -11.28
N ASN A 126 -2.81 -12.25 -11.75
CA ASN A 126 -3.54 -10.98 -11.69
C ASN A 126 -3.86 -10.53 -10.25
N GLN A 127 -3.74 -11.43 -9.26
CA GLN A 127 -3.83 -11.07 -7.84
C GLN A 127 -2.52 -10.55 -7.25
N GLN A 128 -1.41 -10.58 -8.00
CA GLN A 128 -0.17 -9.93 -7.60
C GLN A 128 -0.30 -8.42 -7.82
N TRP A 129 0.08 -7.63 -6.82
CA TRP A 129 -0.20 -6.19 -6.79
C TRP A 129 0.31 -5.47 -8.04
N LEU A 130 1.57 -5.68 -8.41
CA LEU A 130 2.19 -5.01 -9.57
C LEU A 130 1.68 -5.51 -10.92
N ASN A 131 0.90 -6.60 -10.98
CA ASN A 131 0.18 -7.00 -12.20
C ASN A 131 -1.20 -6.33 -12.30
N MET A 132 -1.74 -5.82 -11.19
CA MET A 132 -3.05 -5.18 -11.18
C MET A 132 -2.98 -3.80 -11.84
N PRO A 133 -3.96 -3.44 -12.69
CA PRO A 133 -4.14 -2.05 -13.14
C PRO A 133 -4.20 -1.05 -11.99
N PHE A 134 -4.70 -1.47 -10.81
CA PHE A 134 -4.77 -0.64 -9.61
C PHE A 134 -3.40 -0.10 -9.17
N SER A 135 -2.30 -0.79 -9.47
CA SER A 135 -0.97 -0.31 -9.09
C SER A 135 -0.66 1.08 -9.65
N GLU A 136 -1.14 1.41 -10.85
CA GLU A 136 -1.01 2.77 -11.40
C GLU A 136 -1.70 3.80 -10.49
N PHE A 137 -2.92 3.49 -10.05
CA PHE A 137 -3.68 4.34 -9.13
C PHE A 137 -2.93 4.51 -7.80
N LEU A 138 -2.40 3.41 -7.25
CA LEU A 138 -1.63 3.42 -6.01
C LEU A 138 -0.35 4.27 -6.14
N LEU A 139 0.37 4.17 -7.25
CA LEU A 139 1.57 4.97 -7.54
C LEU A 139 1.24 6.47 -7.70
N SER A 140 0.06 6.82 -8.21
CA SER A 140 -0.38 8.21 -8.27
C SER A 140 -0.59 8.83 -6.88
N ARG A 141 -0.89 8.01 -5.86
CA ARG A 141 -1.06 8.47 -4.47
C ARG A 141 0.27 8.75 -3.77
N LEU A 142 1.37 8.16 -4.22
CA LEU A 142 2.70 8.44 -3.67
C LEU A 142 3.16 9.85 -4.02
N GLN A 143 3.74 10.55 -3.05
CA GLN A 143 4.48 11.78 -3.29
C GLN A 143 5.77 11.51 -4.08
N VAL A 144 6.34 12.55 -4.70
CA VAL A 144 7.66 12.48 -5.29
C VAL A 144 8.70 12.05 -4.25
N GLY A 145 9.50 11.04 -4.60
CA GLY A 145 10.49 10.45 -3.71
C GLY A 145 9.92 9.43 -2.72
N GLY A 146 8.60 9.25 -2.67
CA GLY A 146 7.94 8.23 -1.85
C GLY A 146 8.21 6.81 -2.35
N GLU A 147 7.91 5.82 -1.50
CA GLU A 147 8.31 4.43 -1.73
C GLU A 147 7.17 3.42 -1.54
N VAL A 148 7.14 2.38 -2.36
CA VAL A 148 6.42 1.13 -2.08
C VAL A 148 7.41 0.11 -1.53
N ILE A 149 7.07 -0.52 -0.41
CA ILE A 149 7.78 -1.66 0.17
C ILE A 149 6.90 -2.89 0.01
N LEU A 150 7.33 -3.83 -0.83
CA LEU A 150 6.68 -5.13 -1.01
C LEU A 150 7.57 -6.23 -0.42
N VAL A 151 7.02 -7.02 0.50
CA VAL A 151 7.76 -8.11 1.16
C VAL A 151 7.04 -9.43 0.94
N THR A 152 7.76 -10.49 0.57
CA THR A 152 7.18 -11.84 0.40
C THR A 152 8.22 -12.93 0.61
N ASN A 153 7.79 -14.10 1.06
CA ASN A 153 8.61 -15.32 1.09
C ASN A 153 8.47 -16.15 -0.21
N ILE A 154 7.63 -15.72 -1.16
CA ILE A 154 7.42 -16.40 -2.43
C ILE A 154 8.39 -15.82 -3.47
N GLU A 155 9.46 -16.55 -3.78
CA GLU A 155 10.51 -16.09 -4.69
C GLU A 155 9.99 -15.76 -6.09
N SER A 156 9.15 -16.62 -6.69
CA SER A 156 8.57 -16.37 -8.02
C SER A 156 7.66 -15.14 -8.07
N TYR A 157 6.98 -14.81 -6.97
CA TYR A 157 6.25 -13.54 -6.86
C TYR A 157 7.26 -12.39 -6.78
N MET A 158 8.30 -12.48 -5.97
CA MET A 158 9.32 -11.44 -5.92
C MET A 158 9.96 -11.19 -7.30
N ASP A 159 10.31 -12.24 -8.03
CA ASP A 159 10.87 -12.14 -9.38
C ASP A 159 9.93 -11.41 -10.34
N ASN A 160 8.63 -11.78 -10.32
CA ASN A 160 7.64 -11.09 -11.14
C ASN A 160 7.43 -9.63 -10.68
N ALA A 161 7.42 -9.36 -9.37
CA ALA A 161 7.26 -8.00 -8.84
C ALA A 161 8.41 -7.09 -9.28
N GLU A 162 9.65 -7.58 -9.23
CA GLU A 162 10.83 -6.87 -9.71
C GLU A 162 10.80 -6.65 -11.23
N HIS A 163 10.38 -7.66 -11.99
CA HIS A 163 10.17 -7.53 -13.44
C HIS A 163 9.12 -6.47 -13.76
N GLN A 164 7.95 -6.50 -13.12
CA GLN A 164 6.90 -5.50 -13.32
C GLN A 164 7.38 -4.10 -12.95
N ALA A 165 8.02 -3.94 -11.79
CA ALA A 165 8.54 -2.66 -11.34
C ALA A 165 9.48 -2.01 -12.36
N THR A 166 10.40 -2.81 -12.93
CA THR A 166 11.44 -2.31 -13.83
C THR A 166 11.00 -2.23 -15.30
N LYS A 167 10.22 -3.18 -15.80
CA LYS A 167 9.89 -3.31 -17.22
C LYS A 167 8.54 -2.70 -17.59
N VAL A 168 7.54 -2.86 -16.72
CA VAL A 168 6.20 -2.34 -16.98
C VAL A 168 6.05 -0.97 -16.35
N TRP A 169 6.33 -0.85 -15.06
CA TRP A 169 6.22 0.42 -14.34
C TRP A 169 7.42 1.33 -14.56
N CYS A 170 8.53 0.85 -15.13
CA CYS A 170 9.72 1.67 -15.43
C CYS A 170 10.23 2.48 -14.21
N LEU A 171 10.08 1.93 -13.01
CA LEU A 171 10.45 2.57 -11.76
C LEU A 171 11.80 2.06 -11.26
N PRO A 172 12.63 2.92 -10.64
CA PRO A 172 13.81 2.47 -9.91
C PRO A 172 13.37 1.60 -8.73
N SER A 173 13.95 0.41 -8.64
CA SER A 173 13.67 -0.54 -7.57
C SER A 173 14.94 -1.21 -7.05
N THR A 174 14.88 -1.70 -5.82
CA THR A 174 15.97 -2.44 -5.19
C THR A 174 15.40 -3.63 -4.44
N ARG A 175 15.83 -4.82 -4.83
CA ARG A 175 15.55 -6.07 -4.13
C ARG A 175 16.63 -6.34 -3.09
N SER A 176 16.22 -6.78 -1.91
CA SER A 176 17.12 -7.23 -0.86
C SER A 176 16.51 -8.41 -0.08
N ARG A 177 17.34 -9.10 0.70
CA ARG A 177 16.87 -10.12 1.63
C ARG A 177 16.47 -9.45 2.94
N VAL A 178 15.33 -9.85 3.50
CA VAL A 178 14.95 -9.47 4.86
C VAL A 178 15.96 -10.08 5.84
N PRO A 179 16.50 -9.32 6.81
CA PRO A 179 17.44 -9.84 7.79
C PRO A 179 16.87 -11.04 8.55
N ALA A 180 17.69 -12.07 8.79
CA ALA A 180 17.27 -13.29 9.50
C ALA A 180 16.79 -13.02 10.94
N THR A 181 17.19 -11.89 11.52
CA THR A 181 16.79 -11.44 12.86
C THR A 181 15.52 -10.57 12.85
N SER A 182 14.93 -10.32 11.68
CA SER A 182 13.77 -9.43 11.55
C SER A 182 12.53 -10.01 12.20
N GLN A 183 11.75 -9.13 12.83
CA GLN A 183 10.53 -9.51 13.55
C GLN A 183 9.38 -8.53 13.30
N ARG A 184 9.38 -7.84 12.14
CA ARG A 184 8.42 -6.75 11.85
C ARG A 184 6.99 -7.27 11.75
N THR A 185 6.81 -8.48 11.22
CA THR A 185 5.49 -9.11 11.06
C THR A 185 5.46 -10.50 11.70
N HIS A 186 4.26 -11.06 11.89
CA HIS A 186 4.12 -12.46 12.31
C HIS A 186 4.69 -13.43 11.27
N PHE A 187 4.68 -13.05 9.99
CA PHE A 187 5.24 -13.84 8.90
C PHE A 187 6.76 -13.88 8.95
N GLU A 188 7.43 -12.75 9.21
CA GLU A 188 8.90 -12.73 9.32
C GLU A 188 9.34 -13.64 10.47
N VAL A 189 8.71 -13.51 11.64
CA VAL A 189 9.00 -14.38 12.80
C VAL A 189 8.83 -15.85 12.44
N LYS A 190 7.74 -16.20 11.75
CA LYS A 190 7.43 -17.58 11.40
C LYS A 190 8.39 -18.15 10.35
N TYR A 191 8.61 -17.44 9.25
CA TYR A 191 9.36 -17.94 8.10
C TYR A 191 10.87 -17.91 8.36
N LEU A 192 11.39 -16.85 8.99
CA LEU A 192 12.81 -16.77 9.31
C LEU A 192 13.23 -17.78 10.39
N ALA A 193 12.35 -18.09 11.35
CA ALA A 193 12.58 -19.19 12.31
C ALA A 193 12.69 -20.57 11.63
N ARG A 194 12.12 -20.73 10.42
CA ARG A 194 12.23 -21.93 9.58
C ARG A 194 13.39 -21.86 8.59
N GLN A 195 14.22 -20.82 8.67
CA GLN A 195 15.31 -20.55 7.73
C GLN A 195 14.83 -20.35 6.28
N GLU A 196 13.55 -20.01 6.10
CA GLU A 196 13.01 -19.61 4.79
C GLU A 196 13.52 -18.21 4.44
N VAL A 197 13.77 -17.97 3.15
CA VAL A 197 14.17 -16.65 2.66
C VAL A 197 12.94 -15.76 2.51
N CYS A 198 13.00 -14.56 3.08
CA CYS A 198 12.05 -13.50 2.80
C CYS A 198 12.73 -12.40 1.97
N TRP A 199 12.05 -11.92 0.95
CA TRP A 199 12.53 -10.87 0.05
C TRP A 199 11.79 -9.57 0.28
N GLU A 200 12.49 -8.45 0.13
CA GLU A 200 11.92 -7.11 0.12
C GLU A 200 12.27 -6.40 -1.18
N LEU A 201 11.28 -5.76 -1.80
CA LEU A 201 11.43 -4.88 -2.95
C LEU A 201 11.02 -3.47 -2.54
N SER A 202 11.97 -2.54 -2.60
CA SER A 202 11.71 -1.11 -2.49
C SER A 202 11.59 -0.51 -3.88
N ILE A 203 10.52 0.25 -4.13
CA ILE A 203 10.24 0.92 -5.41
C ILE A 203 10.03 2.39 -5.12
N ARG A 204 10.82 3.28 -5.74
CA ARG A 204 10.78 4.72 -5.46
C ARG A 204 10.13 5.49 -6.60
N LYS A 205 9.23 6.42 -6.30
CA LYS A 205 8.61 7.32 -7.30
C LYS A 205 9.53 8.49 -7.62
N PRO A 206 10.11 8.60 -8.83
CA PRO A 206 10.93 9.76 -9.20
C PRO A 206 10.07 10.98 -9.53
N LYS A 207 10.68 12.17 -9.56
CA LYS A 207 9.99 13.45 -9.82
C LYS A 207 9.28 13.50 -11.17
N TRP A 208 9.82 12.81 -12.18
CA TRP A 208 9.30 12.82 -13.55
C TRP A 208 8.19 11.80 -13.79
N TYR A 209 7.88 10.92 -12.82
CA TYR A 209 6.93 9.83 -13.02
C TYR A 209 5.50 10.35 -13.15
N LYS A 210 4.80 9.92 -14.19
CA LYS A 210 3.43 10.35 -14.52
C LYS A 210 2.51 9.15 -14.65
N THR A 211 1.28 9.30 -14.15
CA THR A 211 0.22 8.29 -14.24
C THR A 211 -1.07 8.90 -14.79
N ARG A 212 -2.01 8.06 -15.22
CA ARG A 212 -3.36 8.51 -15.61
C ARG A 212 -4.16 9.13 -14.47
N PHE A 213 -3.72 8.96 -13.22
CA PHE A 213 -4.50 9.31 -12.03
C PHE A 213 -3.88 10.44 -11.21
N ASP A 214 -2.83 11.12 -11.70
CA ASP A 214 -2.17 12.18 -10.92
C ASP A 214 -3.10 13.35 -10.56
N ASP A 215 -4.12 13.61 -11.39
CA ASP A 215 -5.15 14.62 -11.15
C ASP A 215 -6.48 14.04 -10.61
N TRP A 216 -6.53 12.74 -10.29
CA TRP A 216 -7.75 12.09 -9.80
C TRP A 216 -8.15 12.60 -8.41
N GLN A 217 -9.27 13.32 -8.34
CA GLN A 217 -9.88 13.81 -7.11
C GLN A 217 -11.02 12.92 -6.63
N VAL A 218 -11.15 12.78 -5.31
CA VAL A 218 -12.17 11.95 -4.65
C VAL A 218 -13.61 12.41 -4.97
N SER A 219 -13.83 13.72 -5.17
CA SER A 219 -15.15 14.28 -5.50
C SER A 219 -15.68 13.92 -6.89
N ALA A 220 -14.83 13.39 -7.78
CA ALA A 220 -15.21 12.96 -9.14
C ALA A 220 -16.20 11.77 -9.17
N ILE A 221 -16.52 11.21 -8.00
CA ILE A 221 -17.41 10.05 -7.82
C ILE A 221 -18.84 10.50 -7.50
N SER A 222 -19.05 11.77 -7.09
CA SER A 222 -20.33 12.29 -6.60
C SER A 222 -21.29 12.82 -7.68
N GLU A 223 -20.91 12.80 -8.96
CA GLU A 223 -21.68 13.41 -10.06
C GLU A 223 -22.45 12.41 -10.96
N LYS A 224 -22.82 11.22 -10.47
CA LYS A 224 -23.77 10.34 -11.18
C LYS A 224 -24.79 9.68 -10.28
#